data_AF-A0A916DK75-F1
#
_entry.id   AF-A0A916DK75-F1
#
_cell.length_a   1.000
_cell.length_b   1.000
_cell.length_c   1.000
_cell.angle_alpha   90.00
_cell.angle_beta   90.00
_cell.angle_gamma   90.00
#
_symmetry.space_group_name_H-M   'P 1'
#
loop_
_entity.id
_entity.type
_entity.pdbx_description
1 polymer ?
#
loop_
_entity_poly.entity_id
_entity_poly.type
_entity_poly.pdbx_seq_one_letter_code
_entity_poly.pdbx_strand_id
1 'polypeptide(L)'
;MSTPRILEIRRGVLEKNDILAHNLRDQFNAAHVLVINLVSSPGAGKTALLEDTLRRLIQAGHHPAALVGDLATDNDANRLARSGAPVRQIQTGGNCHLEADMISTHLTDWGLDLSQIEFLFIENVGNLVCPASYDLGEHLRAVVLSVTEGEDKPLKYPTMFHSADIAILTKMDIAGAVEFDKPAALANIQSVHPGMMVME
;
A
#
# COMPACT_ATOMS: atom_id res chain seq x y z
N MET A 1 3.07 32.56 20.29
CA MET A 1 1.92 32.47 19.36
C MET A 1 1.28 31.12 19.59
N SER A 2 -0.01 31.04 19.95
CA SER A 2 -0.65 29.75 20.26
C SER A 2 -0.88 28.96 18.98
N THR A 3 -0.42 27.72 18.96
CA THR A 3 -0.71 26.77 17.88
C THR A 3 -2.23 26.58 17.81
N PRO A 4 -2.89 26.76 16.65
CA PRO A 4 -4.33 26.58 16.56
C PRO A 4 -4.71 25.13 16.87
N ARG A 5 -5.74 24.95 17.71
CA ARG A 5 -6.25 23.66 18.23
C ARG A 5 -6.40 22.54 17.17
N ILE A 6 -6.71 22.90 15.93
CA ILE A 6 -6.83 21.95 14.80
C ILE A 6 -5.48 21.29 14.47
N LEU A 7 -4.37 22.05 14.53
CA LEU A 7 -3.03 21.51 14.28
C LEU A 7 -2.59 20.58 15.42
N GLU A 8 -2.91 20.92 16.68
CA GLU A 8 -2.61 20.06 17.83
C GLU A 8 -3.37 18.74 17.77
N ILE A 9 -4.66 18.76 17.41
CA ILE A 9 -5.46 17.53 17.24
C ILE A 9 -4.89 16.67 16.12
N ARG A 10 -4.59 17.24 14.94
CA ARG A 10 -4.00 16.49 13.82
C ARG A 10 -2.67 15.84 14.21
N ARG A 11 -1.81 16.58 14.91
CA ARG A 11 -0.54 16.06 15.39
C ARG A 11 -0.73 14.91 16.38
N GLY A 12 -1.64 15.04 17.33
CA GLY A 12 -1.94 13.98 18.29
C GLY A 12 -2.50 12.70 17.63
N VAL A 13 -3.29 12.84 16.56
CA VAL A 13 -3.79 11.68 15.80
C VAL A 13 -2.64 10.95 15.09
N LEU A 14 -1.74 11.67 14.43
CA LEU A 14 -0.59 11.07 13.75
C LEU A 14 0.40 10.43 14.75
N GLU A 15 0.69 11.11 15.86
CA GLU A 15 1.55 10.56 16.92
C GLU A 15 0.97 9.26 17.51
N LYS A 16 -0.35 9.19 17.70
CA LYS A 16 -1.02 7.94 18.12
C LYS A 16 -0.86 6.85 17.06
N ASN A 17 -1.05 7.19 15.78
CA ASN A 17 -0.87 6.23 14.68
C ASN A 17 0.56 5.68 14.64
N ASP A 18 1.57 6.53 14.77
CA ASP A 18 2.98 6.13 14.73
C ASP A 18 3.36 5.17 15.86
N ILE A 19 2.83 5.38 17.06
CA ILE A 19 3.01 4.45 18.19
C ILE A 19 2.40 3.08 17.87
N LEU A 20 1.21 3.04 17.27
CA LEU A 20 0.55 1.78 16.89
C LEU A 20 1.29 1.09 15.75
N ALA A 21 1.74 1.84 14.75
CA ALA A 21 2.52 1.34 13.62
C ALA A 21 3.84 0.72 14.09
N HIS A 22 4.54 1.37 15.04
CA HIS A 22 5.75 0.82 15.64
C HIS A 22 5.48 -0.53 16.32
N ASN A 23 4.43 -0.62 17.13
CA ASN A 23 4.07 -1.86 17.82
C ASN A 23 3.69 -2.98 16.84
N LEU A 24 2.98 -2.67 15.75
CA LEU A 24 2.69 -3.62 14.69
C LEU A 24 3.96 -4.13 14.02
N ARG A 25 4.87 -3.21 13.68
CA ARG A 25 6.16 -3.55 13.09
C ARG A 25 6.98 -4.48 13.99
N ASP A 26 7.01 -4.22 15.29
CA ASP A 26 7.67 -5.10 16.27
C ASP A 26 7.04 -6.51 16.30
N GLN A 27 5.71 -6.61 16.21
CA GLN A 27 5.01 -7.90 16.14
C GLN A 27 5.33 -8.65 14.85
N PHE A 28 5.33 -7.97 13.71
CA PHE A 28 5.68 -8.58 12.42
C PHE A 28 7.13 -9.06 12.39
N ASN A 29 8.06 -8.25 12.93
CA ASN A 29 9.46 -8.62 13.07
C ASN A 29 9.64 -9.87 13.96
N ALA A 30 8.95 -9.91 15.10
CA ALA A 30 9.00 -11.06 16.02
C ALA A 30 8.45 -12.34 15.39
N ALA A 31 7.46 -12.22 14.49
CA ALA A 31 6.88 -13.33 13.75
C ALA A 31 7.61 -13.65 12.42
N HIS A 32 8.65 -12.90 12.07
CA HIS A 32 9.37 -13.00 10.79
C HIS A 32 8.49 -12.82 9.54
N VAL A 33 7.48 -11.94 9.62
CA VAL A 33 6.56 -11.64 8.52
C VAL A 33 7.00 -10.38 7.78
N LEU A 34 7.26 -10.48 6.48
CA LEU A 34 7.49 -9.30 5.63
C LEU A 34 6.15 -8.66 5.27
N VAL A 35 6.00 -7.38 5.62
CA VAL A 35 4.76 -6.63 5.38
C VAL A 35 4.96 -5.57 4.30
N ILE A 36 4.13 -5.61 3.26
CA ILE A 36 4.19 -4.71 2.10
C ILE A 36 2.88 -3.94 1.96
N ASN A 37 2.94 -2.62 1.96
CA ASN A 37 1.82 -1.72 1.74
C ASN A 37 1.79 -1.24 0.27
N LEU A 38 0.75 -1.60 -0.47
CA LEU A 38 0.52 -1.17 -1.84
C LEU A 38 -0.34 0.11 -1.85
N VAL A 39 0.23 1.21 -2.33
CA VAL A 39 -0.43 2.52 -2.43
C VAL A 39 -0.50 2.97 -3.89
N SER A 40 -1.59 3.61 -4.31
CA SER A 40 -1.77 4.01 -5.71
C SER A 40 -2.93 4.99 -5.89
N SER A 41 -3.14 5.52 -7.10
CA SER A 41 -4.45 6.06 -7.50
C SER A 41 -5.50 4.95 -7.66
N PRO A 42 -6.81 5.27 -7.67
CA PRO A 42 -7.85 4.33 -8.08
C PRO A 42 -7.57 3.78 -9.49
N GLY A 43 -7.75 2.47 -9.67
CA GLY A 43 -7.61 1.83 -10.99
C GLY A 43 -6.17 1.65 -11.48
N ALA A 44 -5.14 1.93 -10.66
CA ALA A 44 -3.74 1.71 -11.05
C ALA A 44 -3.37 0.21 -11.22
N GLY A 45 -4.21 -0.70 -10.72
CA GLY A 45 -4.02 -2.15 -10.91
C GLY A 45 -3.47 -2.90 -9.71
N LYS A 46 -3.50 -2.33 -8.49
CA LYS A 46 -3.06 -2.98 -7.24
C LYS A 46 -3.63 -4.38 -7.06
N THR A 47 -4.95 -4.52 -7.11
CA THR A 47 -5.64 -5.81 -6.93
C THR A 47 -5.21 -6.85 -7.96
N ALA A 48 -5.00 -6.46 -9.22
CA ALA A 48 -4.55 -7.37 -10.27
C ALA A 48 -3.10 -7.83 -10.05
N LEU A 49 -2.22 -6.88 -9.71
CA LEU A 49 -0.83 -7.14 -9.36
C LEU A 49 -0.75 -8.08 -8.15
N LEU A 50 -1.53 -7.80 -7.11
CA LEU A 50 -1.53 -8.57 -5.87
C LEU A 50 -2.11 -9.97 -6.08
N GLU A 51 -3.20 -10.12 -6.84
CA GLU A 51 -3.77 -11.43 -7.20
C GLU A 51 -2.72 -12.33 -7.85
N ASP A 52 -1.97 -11.79 -8.83
CA ASP A 52 -0.91 -12.51 -9.52
C ASP A 52 0.27 -12.84 -8.59
N THR A 53 0.65 -11.89 -7.74
CA THR A 53 1.75 -12.04 -6.77
C THR A 53 1.46 -13.13 -5.75
N LEU A 54 0.29 -13.10 -5.10
CA LEU A 54 -0.13 -14.10 -4.12
C LEU A 54 -0.13 -15.50 -4.72
N ARG A 55 -0.71 -15.64 -5.92
CA ARG A 55 -0.77 -16.91 -6.63
C ARG A 55 0.62 -17.47 -6.94
N ARG A 56 1.55 -16.63 -7.39
CA ARG A 56 2.94 -17.07 -7.69
C ARG A 56 3.71 -17.43 -6.43
N LEU A 57 3.54 -16.70 -5.33
CA LEU A 57 4.15 -17.03 -4.05
C LEU A 57 3.68 -18.39 -3.54
N ILE A 58 2.39 -18.67 -3.59
CA ILE A 58 1.83 -19.99 -3.23
C ILE A 58 2.40 -21.09 -4.13
N GLN A 59 2.48 -20.86 -5.45
CA GLN A 59 3.07 -21.82 -6.39
C GLN A 59 4.56 -22.10 -6.11
N ALA A 60 5.27 -21.12 -5.55
CA ALA A 60 6.66 -21.26 -5.13
C ALA A 60 6.80 -21.90 -3.72
N GLY A 61 5.70 -22.22 -3.05
CA GLY A 61 5.70 -22.86 -1.72
C GLY A 61 5.74 -21.89 -0.55
N HIS A 62 5.49 -20.60 -0.77
CA HIS A 62 5.40 -19.59 0.28
C HIS A 62 3.97 -19.43 0.81
N HIS A 63 3.87 -18.83 2.00
CA HIS A 63 2.59 -18.63 2.70
C HIS A 63 2.25 -17.13 2.80
N PRO A 64 1.65 -16.53 1.75
CA PRO A 64 1.24 -15.13 1.81
C PRO A 64 -0.19 -14.97 2.34
N ALA A 65 -0.49 -13.81 2.92
CA ALA A 65 -1.83 -13.35 3.24
C ALA A 65 -2.04 -11.89 2.78
N ALA A 66 -3.30 -11.45 2.68
CA ALA A 66 -3.61 -10.07 2.30
C ALA A 66 -4.72 -9.41 3.14
N LEU A 67 -4.52 -8.15 3.46
CA LEU A 67 -5.53 -7.20 3.93
C LEU A 67 -5.87 -6.23 2.80
N VAL A 68 -7.15 -5.91 2.63
CA VAL A 68 -7.62 -5.07 1.52
C VAL A 68 -8.47 -3.94 2.07
N GLY A 69 -8.06 -2.70 1.86
CA GLY A 69 -8.79 -1.50 2.26
C GLY A 69 -9.65 -0.96 1.11
N ASP A 70 -10.96 -1.00 1.28
CA ASP A 70 -11.93 -0.39 0.35
C ASP A 70 -12.99 0.39 1.15
N LEU A 71 -13.61 1.37 0.51
CA LEU A 71 -14.59 2.24 1.12
C LEU A 71 -15.91 1.51 1.40
N ALA A 72 -16.35 0.62 0.52
CA ALA A 72 -17.73 0.13 0.56
C ALA A 72 -18.00 -1.26 -0.04
N THR A 73 -17.06 -1.88 -0.78
CA THR A 73 -17.32 -3.17 -1.43
C THR A 73 -16.36 -4.25 -0.98
N ASP A 74 -16.76 -5.51 -1.16
CA ASP A 74 -15.95 -6.70 -0.94
C ASP A 74 -15.37 -7.26 -2.26
N ASN A 75 -15.49 -6.50 -3.36
CA ASN A 75 -15.10 -6.93 -4.69
C ASN A 75 -13.62 -7.31 -4.77
N ASP A 76 -12.75 -6.48 -4.20
CA ASP A 76 -11.31 -6.69 -4.25
C ASP A 76 -10.90 -7.88 -3.36
N ALA A 77 -11.49 -8.03 -2.17
CA ALA A 77 -11.27 -9.21 -1.34
C ALA A 77 -11.74 -10.51 -2.01
N ASN A 78 -12.94 -10.51 -2.62
CA ASN A 78 -13.47 -11.66 -3.35
C ASN A 78 -12.61 -12.03 -4.58
N ARG A 79 -12.04 -11.02 -5.24
CA ARG A 79 -11.11 -11.24 -6.35
C ARG A 79 -9.80 -11.84 -5.86
N LEU A 80 -9.20 -11.26 -4.82
CA LEU A 80 -7.93 -11.73 -4.27
C LEU A 80 -8.02 -13.13 -3.66
N ALA A 81 -9.16 -13.51 -3.09
CA ALA A 81 -9.37 -14.86 -2.56
C ALA A 81 -9.22 -15.96 -3.63
N ARG A 82 -9.37 -15.63 -4.92
CA ARG A 82 -9.13 -16.57 -6.05
C ARG A 82 -7.68 -17.00 -6.17
N SER A 83 -6.74 -16.26 -5.57
CA SER A 83 -5.33 -16.65 -5.49
C SER A 83 -5.09 -17.89 -4.62
N GLY A 84 -6.04 -18.22 -3.73
CA GLY A 84 -5.91 -19.26 -2.71
C GLY A 84 -5.25 -18.79 -1.41
N ALA A 85 -4.78 -17.54 -1.35
CA ALA A 85 -4.27 -16.94 -0.11
C ALA A 85 -5.41 -16.61 0.87
N PRO A 86 -5.15 -16.58 2.18
CA PRO A 86 -6.02 -15.93 3.14
C PRO A 86 -6.15 -14.44 2.82
N VAL A 87 -7.37 -13.94 2.66
CA VAL A 87 -7.66 -12.53 2.39
C VAL A 87 -8.74 -12.01 3.33
N ARG A 88 -8.55 -10.79 3.85
CA ARG A 88 -9.55 -10.12 4.70
C ARG A 88 -9.76 -8.67 4.26
N GLN A 89 -11.03 -8.32 4.06
CA GLN A 89 -11.45 -6.96 3.77
C GLN A 89 -11.42 -6.10 5.05
N ILE A 90 -10.98 -4.86 4.89
CA ILE A 90 -11.12 -3.75 5.81
C ILE A 90 -12.07 -2.75 5.17
N GLN A 91 -13.24 -2.53 5.77
CA GLN A 91 -14.14 -1.46 5.35
C GLN A 91 -13.73 -0.18 6.06
N THR A 92 -13.29 0.82 5.30
CA THR A 92 -12.73 2.05 5.89
C THR A 92 -13.78 3.03 6.41
N GLY A 93 -15.07 2.75 6.19
CA GLY A 93 -16.17 3.60 6.67
C GLY A 93 -16.18 5.00 6.05
N GLY A 94 -15.61 5.15 4.86
CA GLY A 94 -15.46 6.43 4.16
C GLY A 94 -14.08 7.09 4.34
N ASN A 95 -13.19 6.53 5.15
CA ASN A 95 -11.82 7.03 5.24
C ASN A 95 -11.06 6.81 3.93
N CYS A 96 -10.29 7.82 3.53
CA CYS A 96 -9.52 7.87 2.28
C CYS A 96 -8.16 7.15 2.36
N HIS A 97 -7.89 6.43 3.46
CA HIS A 97 -6.65 5.72 3.80
C HIS A 97 -6.94 4.67 4.89
N LEU A 98 -5.98 3.77 5.09
CA LEU A 98 -5.91 2.88 6.25
C LEU A 98 -5.09 3.52 7.37
N GLU A 99 -5.37 3.13 8.62
CA GLU A 99 -4.63 3.53 9.83
C GLU A 99 -4.12 2.27 10.55
N ALA A 100 -3.04 2.40 11.34
CA ALA A 100 -2.47 1.28 12.09
C ALA A 100 -3.49 0.60 13.03
N ASP A 101 -4.40 1.37 13.63
CA ASP A 101 -5.46 0.84 14.49
C ASP A 101 -6.42 -0.11 13.74
N MET A 102 -6.71 0.21 12.47
CA MET A 102 -7.53 -0.63 11.61
C MET A 102 -6.83 -1.96 11.32
N ILE A 103 -5.53 -1.92 11.02
CA ILE A 103 -4.71 -3.12 10.77
C ILE A 103 -4.70 -4.01 12.02
N SER A 104 -4.36 -3.44 13.17
CA SER A 104 -4.29 -4.15 14.45
C SER A 104 -5.61 -4.84 14.82
N THR A 105 -6.72 -4.10 14.72
CA THR A 105 -8.06 -4.63 15.01
C THR A 105 -8.42 -5.79 14.07
N HIS A 106 -8.19 -5.62 12.76
CA HIS A 106 -8.55 -6.65 11.79
C HIS A 106 -7.68 -7.89 11.89
N LEU A 107 -6.39 -7.77 12.21
CA LEU A 107 -5.53 -8.94 12.46
C LEU A 107 -6.01 -9.72 13.69
N THR A 108 -6.37 -9.01 14.76
CA THR A 108 -6.91 -9.62 15.98
C THR A 108 -8.22 -10.36 15.70
N ASP A 109 -9.17 -9.72 15.03
CA ASP A 109 -10.50 -10.28 14.73
C ASP A 109 -10.44 -11.40 13.69
N TRP A 110 -9.46 -11.35 12.78
CA TRP A 110 -9.26 -12.41 11.80
C TRP A 110 -8.73 -13.69 12.46
N GLY A 111 -8.02 -13.57 13.59
CA GLY A 111 -7.40 -14.72 14.25
C GLY A 111 -6.32 -15.38 13.39
N LEU A 112 -5.71 -14.60 12.49
CA LEU A 112 -4.63 -15.07 11.63
C LEU A 112 -3.37 -15.26 12.50
N ASP A 113 -2.87 -16.49 12.55
CA ASP A 113 -1.61 -16.79 13.22
C ASP A 113 -0.44 -16.29 12.34
N LEU A 114 0.20 -15.19 12.76
CA LEU A 114 1.32 -14.59 12.05
C LEU A 114 2.50 -15.57 11.89
N SER A 115 2.63 -16.58 12.75
CA SER A 115 3.70 -17.59 12.63
C SER A 115 3.50 -18.57 11.46
N GLN A 116 2.32 -18.56 10.83
CA GLN A 116 1.96 -19.43 9.70
C GLN A 116 2.07 -18.72 8.34
N ILE A 117 2.51 -17.46 8.31
CA ILE A 117 2.67 -16.69 7.08
C ILE A 117 4.10 -16.13 6.99
N GLU A 118 4.56 -15.91 5.76
CA GLU A 118 5.85 -15.28 5.46
C GLU A 118 5.67 -13.85 4.95
N PHE A 119 4.53 -13.58 4.30
CA PHE A 119 4.23 -12.30 3.68
C PHE A 119 2.84 -11.82 4.06
N LEU A 120 2.71 -10.56 4.45
CA LEU A 120 1.43 -9.87 4.57
C LEU A 120 1.40 -8.69 3.61
N PHE A 121 0.50 -8.74 2.64
CA PHE A 121 0.25 -7.63 1.75
C PHE A 121 -0.92 -6.79 2.27
N ILE A 122 -0.77 -5.47 2.25
CA ILE A 122 -1.83 -4.52 2.56
C ILE A 122 -2.13 -3.76 1.27
N GLU A 123 -3.27 -4.04 0.65
CA GLU A 123 -3.78 -3.21 -0.43
C GLU A 123 -4.48 -1.98 0.17
N ASN A 124 -3.86 -0.82 0.07
CA ASN A 124 -4.43 0.41 0.61
C ASN A 124 -5.54 0.98 -0.28
N VAL A 125 -6.30 1.93 0.26
CA VAL A 125 -7.28 2.69 -0.51
C VAL A 125 -6.60 3.37 -1.69
N GLY A 126 -7.26 3.39 -2.86
CA GLY A 126 -6.79 4.13 -4.04
C GLY A 126 -6.74 5.63 -3.80
N ASN A 127 -5.62 6.13 -3.27
CA ASN A 127 -5.35 7.53 -3.01
C ASN A 127 -3.84 7.80 -2.90
N LEU A 128 -3.33 8.82 -3.59
CA LEU A 128 -1.93 9.25 -3.53
C LEU A 128 -1.68 10.41 -2.55
N VAL A 129 -2.68 10.83 -1.77
CA VAL A 129 -2.56 11.95 -0.82
C VAL A 129 -2.65 11.46 0.62
N CYS A 130 -3.81 10.96 1.04
CA CYS A 130 -4.04 10.61 2.45
C CYS A 130 -3.07 9.53 2.97
N PRO A 131 -2.85 8.40 2.25
CA PRO A 131 -2.04 7.30 2.81
C PRO A 131 -0.56 7.66 2.99
N ALA A 132 -0.06 8.71 2.33
CA ALA A 132 1.34 9.12 2.44
C ALA A 132 1.74 9.52 3.86
N SER A 133 0.78 9.97 4.68
CA SER A 133 1.02 10.46 6.05
C SER A 133 0.80 9.41 7.14
N TYR A 134 0.39 8.18 6.80
CA TYR A 134 0.04 7.15 7.77
C TYR A 134 0.94 5.94 7.59
N ASP A 135 1.78 5.67 8.59
CA ASP A 135 2.52 4.42 8.73
C ASP A 135 1.55 3.32 9.21
N LEU A 136 1.62 2.12 8.63
CA LEU A 136 0.82 0.96 9.02
C LEU A 136 1.66 -0.10 9.74
N GLY A 137 2.94 0.18 9.98
CA GLY A 137 3.91 -0.81 10.46
C GLY A 137 4.49 -1.67 9.34
N GLU A 138 4.27 -1.28 8.08
CA GLU A 138 4.85 -1.99 6.94
C GLU A 138 6.38 -1.93 6.94
N HIS A 139 7.02 -2.90 6.28
CA HIS A 139 8.46 -2.88 6.03
C HIS A 139 8.78 -2.19 4.71
N LEU A 140 7.87 -2.32 3.74
CA LEU A 140 8.01 -1.73 2.41
C LEU A 140 6.70 -1.08 1.99
N ARG A 141 6.79 0.15 1.51
CA ARG A 141 5.72 0.85 0.83
C ARG A 141 5.99 0.87 -0.67
N ALA A 142 5.15 0.18 -1.44
CA ALA A 142 5.24 0.15 -2.89
C ALA A 142 4.19 1.06 -3.51
N VAL A 143 4.64 2.10 -4.22
CA VAL A 143 3.75 2.97 -5.00
C VAL A 143 3.52 2.38 -6.39
N VAL A 144 2.26 2.15 -6.74
CA VAL A 144 1.86 1.62 -8.05
C VAL A 144 1.41 2.79 -8.92
N LEU A 145 2.07 2.96 -10.07
CA LEU A 145 1.81 4.01 -11.06
C LEU A 145 1.43 3.37 -12.39
N SER A 146 0.19 3.55 -12.82
CA SER A 146 -0.26 3.09 -14.15
C SER A 146 0.17 4.06 -15.23
N VAL A 147 0.60 3.55 -16.39
CA VAL A 147 0.98 4.39 -17.55
C VAL A 147 -0.14 5.34 -17.99
N THR A 148 -1.40 4.97 -17.75
CA THR A 148 -2.59 5.78 -18.07
C THR A 148 -2.73 7.03 -17.19
N GLU A 149 -1.93 7.16 -16.12
CA GLU A 149 -2.00 8.29 -15.20
C GLU A 149 -1.09 9.45 -15.60
N GLY A 150 -0.16 9.21 -16.53
CA GLY A 150 0.84 10.18 -17.01
C GLY A 150 2.12 10.20 -16.17
N GLU A 151 3.22 10.47 -16.86
CA GLU A 151 4.59 10.52 -16.35
C GLU A 151 4.85 11.62 -15.31
N ASP A 152 3.97 12.63 -15.23
CA ASP A 152 4.11 13.77 -14.32
C ASP A 152 3.56 13.54 -12.90
N LYS A 153 2.95 12.37 -12.65
CA LYS A 153 2.39 12.01 -11.34
C LYS A 153 3.35 12.10 -10.16
N PRO A 154 4.63 11.69 -10.27
CA PRO A 154 5.58 11.84 -9.18
C PRO A 154 5.71 13.29 -8.71
N LEU A 155 5.76 14.24 -9.65
CA LEU A 155 5.87 15.67 -9.35
C LEU A 155 4.58 16.25 -8.75
N LYS A 156 3.43 15.71 -9.12
CA LYS A 156 2.11 16.12 -8.59
C LYS A 156 1.84 15.58 -7.18
N TYR A 157 2.39 14.42 -6.84
CA TYR A 157 2.17 13.75 -5.55
C TYR A 157 3.50 13.45 -4.84
N PRO A 158 4.38 14.45 -4.63
CA PRO A 158 5.76 14.21 -4.22
C PRO A 158 5.85 13.53 -2.85
N THR A 159 4.94 13.84 -1.91
CA THR A 159 4.91 13.21 -0.58
C THR A 159 4.72 11.70 -0.67
N MET A 160 3.87 11.20 -1.57
CA MET A 160 3.64 9.77 -1.72
C MET A 160 4.89 9.07 -2.25
N PHE A 161 5.46 9.59 -3.35
CA PHE A 161 6.64 9.02 -3.98
C PHE A 161 7.89 9.15 -3.10
N HIS A 162 8.00 10.20 -2.29
CA HIS A 162 9.06 10.33 -1.28
C HIS A 162 8.90 9.31 -0.14
N SER A 163 7.68 8.96 0.23
CA SER A 163 7.43 7.99 1.32
C SER A 163 7.52 6.53 0.88
N ALA A 164 7.59 6.25 -0.42
CA ALA A 164 7.63 4.90 -0.97
C ALA A 164 9.07 4.40 -1.11
N ASP A 165 9.28 3.11 -0.88
CA ASP A 165 10.59 2.45 -1.04
C ASP A 165 10.81 1.96 -2.47
N ILE A 166 9.73 1.67 -3.19
CA ILE A 166 9.74 1.14 -4.55
C ILE A 166 8.56 1.68 -5.37
N ALA A 167 8.81 1.97 -6.65
CA ALA A 167 7.77 2.26 -7.61
C ALA A 167 7.54 1.08 -8.56
N ILE A 168 6.28 0.79 -8.86
CA ILE A 168 5.88 -0.27 -9.80
C ILE A 168 5.08 0.39 -10.93
N LEU A 169 5.60 0.35 -12.15
CA LEU A 169 4.92 0.82 -13.35
C LEU A 169 3.99 -0.26 -13.87
N THR A 170 2.69 0.02 -13.96
CA THR A 170 1.71 -0.96 -14.41
C THR A 170 1.07 -0.61 -15.74
N LYS A 171 0.50 -1.63 -16.39
CA LYS A 171 -0.15 -1.54 -17.70
C LYS A 171 0.80 -1.12 -18.83
N MET A 172 2.06 -1.53 -18.73
CA MET A 172 3.09 -1.23 -19.73
C MET A 172 2.72 -1.76 -21.14
N ASP A 173 1.86 -2.77 -21.22
CA ASP A 173 1.30 -3.31 -22.47
C ASP A 173 0.54 -2.28 -23.31
N ILE A 174 -0.02 -1.23 -22.68
CA ILE A 174 -0.74 -0.14 -23.38
C ILE A 174 0.02 1.19 -23.39
N ALA A 175 1.29 1.22 -22.95
CA ALA A 175 2.07 2.45 -22.84
C ALA A 175 2.14 3.25 -24.15
N GLY A 176 2.32 2.57 -25.29
CA GLY A 176 2.35 3.21 -26.60
C GLY A 176 1.00 3.80 -27.04
N ALA A 177 -0.12 3.20 -26.62
CA ALA A 177 -1.46 3.68 -26.96
C ALA A 177 -1.85 4.94 -26.18
N VAL A 178 -1.24 5.16 -25.01
CA VAL A 178 -1.47 6.34 -24.17
C VAL A 178 -0.29 7.32 -24.20
N GLU A 179 0.64 7.14 -25.14
CA GLU A 179 1.78 8.02 -25.38
C GLU A 179 2.67 8.22 -24.13
N PHE A 180 2.76 7.20 -23.27
CA PHE A 180 3.50 7.29 -22.01
C PHE A 180 5.01 7.42 -22.22
N ASP A 181 5.59 8.52 -21.75
CA ASP A 181 7.03 8.75 -21.76
C ASP A 181 7.69 8.12 -20.53
N LYS A 182 8.12 6.86 -20.66
CA LYS A 182 8.80 6.13 -19.60
C LYS A 182 10.10 6.82 -19.13
N PRO A 183 11.03 7.26 -20.01
CA PRO A 183 12.20 8.04 -19.59
C PRO A 183 11.84 9.25 -18.73
N ALA A 184 10.81 10.02 -19.11
CA ALA A 184 10.34 11.16 -18.32
C ALA A 184 9.76 10.72 -16.96
N ALA A 185 8.97 9.63 -16.92
CA ALA A 185 8.43 9.10 -15.67
C ALA A 185 9.54 8.68 -14.70
N LEU A 186 10.57 7.99 -15.19
CA LEU A 186 11.73 7.60 -14.40
C LEU A 186 12.50 8.82 -13.90
N ALA A 187 12.72 9.83 -14.74
CA ALA A 187 13.38 11.07 -14.33
C ALA A 187 12.58 11.79 -13.23
N ASN A 188 11.25 11.87 -13.37
CA ASN A 188 10.37 12.49 -12.38
C ASN A 188 10.39 11.72 -11.05
N ILE A 189 10.33 10.39 -11.08
CA ILE A 189 10.49 9.53 -9.91
C ILE A 189 11.83 9.82 -9.20
N GLN A 190 12.94 9.79 -9.95
CA GLN A 190 14.27 10.00 -9.39
C GLN A 190 14.47 11.44 -8.87
N SER A 191 13.77 12.43 -9.42
CA SER A 191 13.82 13.80 -8.93
C SER A 191 13.17 13.98 -7.55
N VAL A 192 12.14 13.18 -7.26
CA VAL A 192 11.41 13.21 -5.99
C VAL A 192 12.07 12.30 -4.95
N HIS A 193 12.47 11.09 -5.36
CA HIS A 193 13.18 10.13 -4.53
C HIS A 193 14.39 9.57 -5.30
N PRO A 194 15.57 10.20 -5.19
CA PRO A 194 16.79 9.68 -5.78
C PRO A 194 17.10 8.28 -5.28
N GLY A 195 17.46 7.37 -6.19
CA GLY A 195 17.82 6.00 -5.87
C GLY A 195 16.64 5.04 -5.65
N MET A 196 15.38 5.50 -5.75
CA MET A 196 14.23 4.60 -5.63
C MET A 196 14.26 3.54 -6.73
N MET A 197 14.05 2.28 -6.34
CA MET A 197 13.94 1.17 -7.29
C MET A 197 12.64 1.31 -8.09
N VAL A 198 12.68 1.00 -9.39
CA VAL A 198 11.51 0.99 -10.27
C VAL A 198 11.38 -0.37 -10.95
N MET A 199 10.19 -0.94 -10.93
CA MET A 199 9.83 -2.23 -11.57
C MET A 199 8.70 -2.06 -12.59
N GLU A 200 8.55 -3.04 -13.48
CA GLU A 200 7.52 -3.15 -14.55
C GLU A 200 6.82 -4.51 -14.52
#